data_AF-A0A258FWQ8-F1
#
_entry.id   AF-A0A258FWQ8-F1
#
_cell.length_a   1.000
_cell.length_b   1.000
_cell.length_c   1.000
_cell.angle_alpha   90.00
_cell.angle_beta   90.00
_cell.angle_gamma   90.00
#
_symmetry.space_group_name_H-M   'P 1'
#
loop_
_entity.id
_entity.type
_entity.pdbx_description
1 polymer ?
#
loop_
_entity_poly.entity_id
_entity_poly.type
_entity_poly.pdbx_seq_one_letter_code
_entity_poly.pdbx_strand_id
1 'polypeptide(L)'
;MPFIIVDKTGTKVFVFDAASRLRGATTALLGLARGDDSAPGVGDRKLADIPPEQRTTPAGRFVASMGLNLKGQDILWVDYDTAIALHRVLAAGSRQSLLERAAARSPLDRRITFGCINVPVRFYEDVVRPQFAGKAGIVYILPETKSLQEVFFRTQNTAAGAGVSAAG
;
A
#
# COMPACT_ATOMS: atom_id res chain seq x y z
N MET A 1 -6.09 4.35 16.77
CA MET A 1 -5.19 3.63 15.83
C MET A 1 -4.84 4.58 14.68
N PRO A 2 -3.55 4.78 14.33
CA PRO A 2 -3.17 5.62 13.19
C PRO A 2 -3.62 4.97 11.88
N PHE A 3 -3.73 5.78 10.82
CA PHE A 3 -4.02 5.26 9.49
C PHE A 3 -3.35 6.05 8.38
N ILE A 4 -3.19 5.39 7.24
CA ILE A 4 -2.60 5.94 6.03
C ILE A 4 -3.63 5.85 4.89
N ILE A 5 -3.67 6.87 4.04
CA ILE A 5 -4.38 6.84 2.76
C ILE A 5 -3.35 6.94 1.64
N VAL A 6 -3.40 5.99 0.71
CA VAL A 6 -2.59 5.97 -0.51
C VAL A 6 -3.48 6.28 -1.69
N ASP A 7 -3.30 7.46 -2.28
CA ASP A 7 -3.93 7.86 -3.54
C ASP A 7 -3.04 7.42 -4.71
N LYS A 8 -3.48 6.37 -5.41
CA LYS A 8 -2.76 5.80 -6.54
C LYS A 8 -2.78 6.70 -7.78
N THR A 9 -3.84 7.47 -7.96
CA THR A 9 -4.00 8.35 -9.12
C THR A 9 -3.07 9.57 -9.02
N GLY A 10 -3.02 10.19 -7.83
CA GLY A 10 -2.15 11.32 -7.53
C GLY A 10 -0.74 10.92 -7.10
N THR A 11 -0.46 9.63 -6.89
CA THR A 11 0.82 9.10 -6.37
C THR A 11 1.20 9.73 -5.04
N LYS A 12 0.24 9.78 -4.11
CA LYS A 12 0.37 10.47 -2.82
C LYS A 12 0.06 9.55 -1.66
N VAL A 13 0.74 9.81 -0.55
CA VAL A 13 0.53 9.16 0.75
C VAL A 13 0.21 10.22 1.78
N PHE A 14 -0.84 9.98 2.57
CA PHE A 14 -1.28 10.83 3.68
C PHE A 14 -1.27 10.01 4.96
N VAL A 15 -0.65 10.51 6.02
CA VAL A 15 -0.56 9.82 7.32
C VAL A 15 -1.38 10.58 8.34
N PHE A 16 -2.26 9.87 9.03
CA PHE A 16 -3.13 10.40 10.08
C PHE A 16 -2.83 9.71 11.42
N ASP A 17 -2.87 10.49 12.49
CA ASP A 17 -2.77 9.93 13.84
C ASP A 17 -4.10 9.29 14.29
N ALA A 18 -4.09 8.72 15.50
CA ALA A 18 -5.26 8.07 16.08
C ALA A 18 -6.44 9.02 16.36
N ALA A 19 -6.20 10.34 16.37
CA ALA A 19 -7.22 11.37 16.53
C ALA A 19 -7.68 11.93 15.16
N SER A 20 -7.37 11.25 14.06
CA SER A 20 -7.69 11.65 12.69
C SER A 20 -7.07 12.98 12.26
N ARG A 21 -5.96 13.40 12.90
CA ARG A 21 -5.22 14.60 12.47
C ARG A 21 -4.17 14.22 11.43
N LEU A 22 -4.12 14.98 10.34
CA LEU A 22 -3.08 14.83 9.32
C LEU A 22 -1.70 15.15 9.95
N ARG A 23 -0.78 14.20 9.87
CA ARG A 23 0.60 14.32 10.37
C ARG A 23 1.61 14.63 9.27
N GLY A 24 1.29 14.26 8.03
CA GLY A 24 2.10 14.59 6.88
C GLY A 24 1.53 14.00 5.59
N ALA A 25 1.96 14.57 4.47
CA ALA A 25 1.69 14.06 3.14
C ALA A 25 2.97 14.09 2.29
N THR A 26 3.11 13.12 1.39
CA THR A 26 4.25 13.09 0.46
C THR A 26 3.88 12.42 -0.85
N THR A 27 4.74 12.60 -1.85
CA THR A 27 4.70 11.81 -3.07
C THR A 27 5.26 10.43 -2.81
N ALA A 28 4.63 9.40 -3.37
CA ALA A 28 5.09 8.02 -3.29
C ALA A 28 5.33 7.44 -4.68
N LEU A 29 6.17 6.42 -4.73
CA LEU A 29 6.37 5.59 -5.90
C LEU A 29 5.60 4.30 -5.70
N LEU A 30 4.90 3.89 -6.75
CA LEU A 30 3.97 2.77 -6.71
C LEU A 30 4.33 1.72 -7.76
N GLY A 31 3.55 0.64 -7.78
CA GLY A 31 3.64 -0.42 -8.77
C GLY A 31 3.66 0.14 -10.19
N LEU A 32 4.54 -0.43 -11.01
CA LEU A 32 4.72 -0.07 -12.43
C LEU A 32 3.39 -0.13 -13.21
N ALA A 33 2.59 -1.16 -12.99
CA ALA A 33 1.30 -1.31 -13.64
C ALA A 33 0.19 -0.54 -12.90
N ARG A 34 -0.77 -0.03 -13.66
CA ARG A 34 -2.05 0.40 -13.12
C ARG A 34 -2.93 -0.83 -12.90
N GLY A 35 -3.60 -0.87 -11.75
CA GLY A 35 -4.49 -1.96 -11.39
C GLY A 35 -4.77 -2.00 -9.90
N ASP A 36 -5.87 -2.65 -9.53
CA ASP A 36 -6.34 -2.73 -8.15
C ASP A 36 -6.14 -4.10 -7.49
N ASP A 37 -5.76 -5.12 -8.27
CA ASP A 37 -5.56 -6.48 -7.79
C ASP A 37 -4.09 -6.88 -7.84
N SER A 38 -3.69 -7.73 -6.89
CA SER A 38 -2.42 -8.45 -6.94
C SER A 38 -2.57 -9.69 -7.81
N ALA A 39 -1.56 -10.00 -8.61
CA ALA A 39 -1.55 -11.26 -9.36
C ALA A 39 -1.52 -12.47 -8.40
N PRO A 40 -2.20 -13.60 -8.72
CA PRO A 40 -2.19 -14.77 -7.86
C PRO A 40 -0.77 -15.26 -7.54
N GLY A 41 -0.49 -15.49 -6.25
CA GLY A 41 0.81 -15.96 -5.76
C GLY A 41 1.97 -15.00 -5.98
N VAL A 42 1.71 -13.71 -6.25
CA VAL A 42 2.79 -12.74 -6.54
C VAL A 42 3.76 -12.56 -5.36
N GLY A 43 3.29 -12.71 -4.13
CA GLY A 43 4.12 -12.61 -2.92
C GLY A 43 5.21 -13.66 -2.83
N ASP A 44 5.00 -14.85 -3.42
CA ASP A 44 5.93 -15.98 -3.37
C ASP A 44 6.91 -16.02 -4.56
N ARG A 45 6.71 -15.15 -5.56
CA ARG A 45 7.50 -15.16 -6.79
C ARG A 45 8.78 -14.36 -6.63
N LYS A 46 9.84 -14.80 -7.31
CA LYS A 46 11.06 -13.99 -7.44
C LYS A 46 10.72 -12.72 -8.22
N LEU A 47 11.29 -11.58 -7.82
CA LEU A 47 11.05 -10.30 -8.49
C LEU A 47 11.31 -10.36 -10.00
N ALA A 48 12.35 -11.08 -10.44
CA ALA A 48 12.67 -11.24 -11.86
C ALA A 48 11.55 -11.93 -12.67
N ASP A 49 10.74 -12.76 -12.01
CA ASP A 49 9.68 -13.52 -12.64
C ASP A 49 8.35 -12.75 -12.68
N ILE A 50 8.25 -11.57 -12.04
CA ILE A 50 7.02 -10.76 -12.04
C ILE A 50 7.02 -9.85 -13.29
N PRO A 51 6.16 -10.13 -14.28
CA PRO A 51 6.12 -9.34 -15.50
C PRO A 51 5.56 -7.94 -15.23
N PRO A 52 5.92 -6.92 -16.04
CA PRO A 52 5.54 -5.52 -15.81
C PRO A 52 4.07 -5.28 -15.49
N GLU A 53 3.15 -5.93 -16.20
CA GLU A 53 1.70 -5.81 -16.05
C GLU A 53 1.15 -6.35 -14.73
N GLN A 54 1.92 -7.18 -14.01
CA GLN A 54 1.56 -7.74 -12.70
C GLN A 54 2.16 -6.96 -11.52
N ARG A 55 2.93 -5.90 -11.79
CA ARG A 55 3.58 -5.07 -10.76
C ARG A 55 2.63 -3.98 -10.30
N THR A 56 1.52 -4.36 -9.68
CA THR A 56 0.46 -3.44 -9.21
C THR A 56 0.62 -3.14 -7.73
N THR A 57 0.15 -1.97 -7.29
CA THR A 57 -0.13 -1.72 -5.86
C THR A 57 -1.62 -2.01 -5.63
N PRO A 58 -2.00 -3.06 -4.88
CA PRO A 58 -3.40 -3.47 -4.75
C PRO A 58 -4.22 -2.42 -4.02
N ALA A 59 -5.49 -2.27 -4.38
CA ALA A 59 -6.43 -1.45 -3.64
C ALA A 59 -7.05 -2.25 -2.49
N GLY A 60 -7.39 -1.59 -1.39
CA GLY A 60 -8.00 -2.27 -0.26
C GLY A 60 -7.72 -1.62 1.09
N ARG A 61 -8.16 -2.31 2.14
CA ARG A 61 -7.95 -1.94 3.54
C ARG A 61 -7.08 -2.99 4.20
N PHE A 62 -5.90 -2.57 4.64
CA PHE A 62 -4.88 -3.47 5.15
C PHE A 62 -4.53 -3.14 6.60
N VAL A 63 -4.30 -4.18 7.41
CA VAL A 63 -3.72 -4.02 8.75
C VAL A 63 -2.22 -3.95 8.59
N ALA A 64 -1.62 -2.85 9.03
CA ALA A 64 -0.21 -2.57 8.86
C ALA A 64 0.53 -2.50 10.19
N SER A 65 1.75 -3.00 10.20
CA SER A 65 2.62 -2.99 11.37
C SER A 65 4.09 -2.93 10.99
N MET A 66 4.89 -2.32 11.87
CA MET A 66 6.34 -2.29 11.69
C MET A 66 6.91 -3.71 11.76
N GLY A 67 7.85 -4.01 10.88
CA GLY A 67 8.63 -5.25 10.89
C GLY A 67 9.95 -5.06 10.17
N LEU A 68 10.67 -6.15 9.91
CA LEU A 68 11.95 -6.12 9.20
C LEU A 68 11.79 -6.71 7.79
N ASN A 69 12.53 -6.16 6.83
CA ASN A 69 12.73 -6.78 5.53
C ASN A 69 13.85 -7.84 5.58
N LEU A 70 14.07 -8.56 4.47
CA LEU A 70 15.11 -9.60 4.37
C LEU A 70 16.55 -9.09 4.60
N LYS A 71 16.77 -7.77 4.55
CA LYS A 71 18.07 -7.12 4.81
C LYS A 71 18.18 -6.57 6.24
N GLY A 72 17.20 -6.86 7.11
CA GLY A 72 17.17 -6.39 8.50
C GLY A 72 16.81 -4.91 8.65
N GLN A 73 16.31 -4.24 7.60
CA GLN A 73 15.86 -2.86 7.69
C GLN A 73 14.39 -2.80 8.08
N ASP A 74 14.01 -1.88 8.97
CA ASP A 74 12.61 -1.74 9.33
C ASP A 74 11.77 -1.18 8.17
N ILE A 75 10.58 -1.76 8.00
CA ILE A 75 9.59 -1.41 7.00
C ILE A 75 8.21 -1.45 7.66
N LEU A 76 7.24 -0.77 7.04
CA LEU A 76 5.85 -0.93 7.41
C LEU A 76 5.23 -2.00 6.50
N TRP A 77 4.99 -3.20 7.03
CA TRP A 77 4.26 -4.24 6.31
C TRP A 77 2.81 -3.79 6.11
N VAL A 78 2.31 -3.95 4.88
CA VAL A 78 0.95 -3.55 4.50
C VAL A 78 0.12 -4.77 4.17
N ASP A 79 0.55 -5.59 3.20
CA ASP A 79 -0.10 -6.84 2.85
C ASP A 79 0.95 -7.94 2.81
N TYR A 80 0.92 -8.85 3.79
CA TYR A 80 1.88 -9.94 3.87
C TYR A 80 1.70 -10.95 2.74
N ASP A 81 0.46 -11.29 2.38
CA ASP A 81 0.14 -12.34 1.41
C ASP A 81 0.64 -11.97 0.01
N THR A 82 0.60 -10.68 -0.32
CA THR A 82 1.06 -10.16 -1.62
C THR A 82 2.42 -9.46 -1.54
N ALA A 83 3.11 -9.59 -0.40
CA ALA A 83 4.42 -9.00 -0.11
C ALA A 83 4.51 -7.48 -0.34
N ILE A 84 3.43 -6.75 -0.03
CA ILE A 84 3.37 -5.29 -0.16
C ILE A 84 3.75 -4.65 1.17
N ALA A 85 4.67 -3.70 1.08
CA ALA A 85 5.11 -2.91 2.21
C ALA A 85 5.38 -1.46 1.80
N LEU A 86 5.39 -0.58 2.79
CA LEU A 86 5.81 0.81 2.65
C LEU A 86 7.26 0.95 3.10
N HIS A 87 8.11 1.36 2.17
CA HIS A 87 9.56 1.44 2.35
C HIS A 87 10.04 2.89 2.25
N ARG A 88 11.14 3.17 2.93
CA ARG A 88 11.95 4.35 2.61
C ARG A 88 12.69 4.12 1.29
N VAL A 89 12.66 5.13 0.41
CA VAL A 89 13.51 5.24 -0.77
C VAL A 89 14.98 5.15 -0.35
N LEU A 90 15.81 4.41 -1.11
CA LEU A 90 17.25 4.29 -0.81
C LEU A 90 17.96 5.65 -0.91
N ALA A 91 19.07 5.79 -0.18
CA ALA A 91 19.82 7.04 -0.05
C ALA A 91 20.14 7.73 -1.40
N ALA A 92 20.26 9.06 -1.34
CA ALA A 92 20.59 9.91 -2.48
C ALA A 92 21.90 9.46 -3.15
N GLY A 93 21.86 9.25 -4.46
CA GLY A 93 22.99 8.79 -5.27
C GLY A 93 22.92 7.32 -5.69
N SER A 94 22.04 6.51 -5.07
CA SER A 94 21.77 5.15 -5.57
C SER A 94 21.15 5.19 -6.97
N ARG A 95 21.44 4.20 -7.82
CA ARG A 95 20.79 4.04 -9.15
C ARG A 95 19.27 4.10 -9.03
N GLN A 96 18.73 3.54 -7.95
CA GLN A 96 17.32 3.63 -7.60
C GLN A 96 16.89 5.09 -7.37
N SER A 97 17.58 5.86 -6.51
CA SER A 97 17.28 7.29 -6.31
C SER A 97 17.39 8.13 -7.60
N LEU A 98 18.31 7.78 -8.51
CA LEU A 98 18.44 8.44 -9.82
C LEU A 98 17.23 8.18 -10.70
N LEU A 99 16.81 6.91 -10.80
CA LEU A 99 15.61 6.49 -11.51
C LEU A 99 14.36 7.13 -10.91
N GLU A 100 14.31 7.25 -9.59
CA GLU A 100 13.21 7.87 -8.85
C GLU A 100 13.10 9.38 -9.09
N ARG A 101 14.22 10.09 -9.20
CA ARG A 101 14.22 11.50 -9.62
C ARG A 101 13.81 11.68 -11.07
N ALA A 102 14.26 10.79 -11.96
CA ALA A 102 13.83 10.80 -13.36
C ALA A 102 12.31 10.54 -13.45
N ALA A 103 11.83 9.60 -12.62
CA ALA A 103 10.44 9.24 -12.42
C ALA A 103 9.55 10.37 -11.84
N ALA A 104 10.11 11.44 -11.28
CA ALA A 104 9.32 12.44 -10.57
C ALA A 104 8.63 13.48 -11.49
N ARG A 105 8.88 13.45 -12.81
CA ARG A 105 8.43 14.47 -13.78
C ARG A 105 6.93 14.40 -14.12
N SER A 106 6.27 13.26 -13.96
CA SER A 106 4.81 13.12 -14.07
C SER A 106 4.27 12.03 -13.13
N PRO A 107 2.95 11.95 -12.85
CA PRO A 107 2.37 10.86 -12.06
C PRO A 107 2.56 9.46 -12.69
N LEU A 108 2.60 9.37 -14.03
CA LEU A 108 2.91 8.11 -14.71
C LEU A 108 4.36 7.69 -14.47
N ASP A 109 5.27 8.66 -14.44
CA ASP A 109 6.69 8.40 -14.23
C ASP A 109 6.96 7.86 -12.82
N ARG A 110 6.07 8.09 -11.84
CA ARG A 110 6.19 7.62 -10.42
C ARG A 110 5.74 6.18 -10.21
N ARG A 111 5.58 5.41 -11.28
CA ARG A 111 5.23 3.99 -11.25
C ARG A 111 6.41 3.16 -11.71
N ILE A 112 7.15 2.63 -10.75
CA ILE A 112 8.42 1.94 -11.03
C ILE A 112 8.66 0.72 -10.13
N THR A 113 7.84 0.51 -9.09
CA THR A 113 8.06 -0.56 -8.12
C THR A 113 7.41 -1.86 -8.59
N PHE A 114 7.68 -2.94 -7.86
CA PHE A 114 7.00 -4.23 -8.05
C PHE A 114 5.64 -4.30 -7.34
N GLY A 115 5.21 -3.22 -6.68
CA GLY A 115 3.95 -3.13 -5.94
C GLY A 115 4.09 -2.37 -4.61
N CYS A 116 5.27 -2.42 -3.98
CA CYS A 116 5.58 -1.67 -2.76
C CYS A 116 5.36 -0.17 -2.91
N ILE A 117 5.08 0.48 -1.78
CA ILE A 117 4.89 1.93 -1.67
C ILE A 117 6.20 2.54 -1.19
N ASN A 118 6.96 3.21 -2.05
CA ASN A 118 8.21 3.84 -1.63
C ASN A 118 8.00 5.33 -1.36
N VAL A 119 8.46 5.81 -0.20
CA VAL A 119 8.37 7.22 0.22
C VAL A 119 9.74 7.79 0.55
N PRO A 120 9.95 9.12 0.54
CA PRO A 120 11.22 9.73 0.92
C PRO A 120 11.66 9.33 2.34
N VAL A 121 12.96 9.14 2.55
CA VAL A 121 13.54 8.75 3.85
C VAL A 121 13.04 9.62 5.00
N ARG A 122 13.13 10.95 4.85
CA ARG A 122 12.67 11.88 5.90
C ARG A 122 11.19 11.69 6.25
N PHE A 123 10.34 11.49 5.24
CA PHE A 123 8.92 11.25 5.50
C PHE A 123 8.69 9.94 6.26
N TYR A 124 9.44 8.90 5.92
CA TYR A 124 9.36 7.63 6.64
C TYR A 124 9.80 7.79 8.11
N GLU A 125 10.98 8.37 8.35
CA GLU A 125 11.55 8.51 9.69
C GLU A 125 10.75 9.47 10.59
N ASP A 126 10.32 10.59 10.04
CA ASP A 126 9.75 11.69 10.84
C ASP A 126 8.22 11.57 10.97
N VAL A 127 7.56 10.86 10.04
CA VAL A 127 6.09 10.77 9.99
C VAL A 127 5.58 9.35 10.13
N VAL A 128 6.02 8.41 9.29
CA VAL A 128 5.45 7.04 9.29
C VAL A 128 5.86 6.26 10.53
N ARG A 129 7.17 6.12 10.75
CA ARG A 129 7.72 5.30 11.83
C ARG A 129 7.22 5.73 13.22
N PRO A 130 7.17 7.02 13.61
CA PRO A 130 6.68 7.43 14.92
C PRO A 130 5.19 7.14 15.14
N GLN A 131 4.38 7.14 14.06
CA GLN A 131 2.96 6.82 14.18
C GLN A 131 2.73 5.33 14.40
N PHE A 132 3.52 4.46 13.76
CA PHE A 132 3.34 3.00 13.76
C PHE A 132 4.31 2.24 14.69
N ALA A 133 5.28 2.91 15.32
CA ALA A 133 6.18 2.28 16.28
C ALA A 133 5.40 1.66 17.44
N GLY A 134 5.61 0.36 17.67
CA GLY A 134 5.01 -0.41 18.77
C GLY A 134 3.49 -0.60 18.67
N LYS A 135 2.85 -0.29 17.53
CA LYS A 135 1.40 -0.40 17.37
C LYS A 135 1.00 -0.74 15.93
N ALA A 136 -0.12 -1.45 15.77
CA ALA A 136 -0.73 -1.63 14.46
C ALA A 136 -1.45 -0.34 14.00
N GLY A 137 -1.65 -0.22 12.70
CA GLY A 137 -2.48 0.80 12.07
C GLY A 137 -3.17 0.27 10.82
N ILE A 138 -3.91 1.13 10.13
CA ILE A 138 -4.60 0.77 8.89
C ILE A 138 -3.99 1.51 7.71
N VAL A 139 -3.80 0.82 6.60
CA VAL A 139 -3.46 1.44 5.32
C VAL A 139 -4.63 1.23 4.37
N TYR A 140 -5.23 2.33 3.93
CA TYR A 140 -6.20 2.35 2.86
C TYR A 140 -5.49 2.68 1.55
N ILE A 141 -5.56 1.78 0.57
CA ILE A 141 -5.07 2.04 -0.77
C ILE A 141 -6.28 2.25 -1.67
N LEU A 142 -6.44 3.49 -2.15
CA LEU A 142 -7.60 3.89 -2.96
C LEU A 142 -7.51 3.25 -4.36
N PRO A 143 -8.63 2.74 -4.91
CA PRO A 143 -8.63 2.16 -6.23
C PRO A 143 -8.40 3.19 -7.33
N GLU A 144 -7.92 2.71 -8.48
CA GLU A 144 -7.73 3.52 -9.68
C GLU A 144 -8.38 2.96 -10.95
N THR A 145 -8.89 1.72 -10.90
CA THR A 145 -9.62 1.07 -12.00
C THR A 145 -11.03 0.62 -11.59
N LYS A 146 -11.21 0.19 -10.35
CA LYS A 146 -12.48 -0.19 -9.74
C LYS A 146 -13.12 1.01 -9.04
N SER A 147 -14.41 0.93 -8.80
CA SER A 147 -15.12 1.89 -7.97
C SER A 147 -14.77 1.73 -6.48
N LEU A 148 -14.97 2.80 -5.71
CA LEU A 148 -14.87 2.74 -4.24
C LEU A 148 -15.86 1.73 -3.66
N GLN A 149 -17.03 1.58 -4.27
CA GLN A 149 -18.06 0.63 -3.84
C GLN A 149 -17.57 -0.81 -3.95
N GLU A 150 -16.93 -1.16 -5.07
CA GLU A 150 -16.41 -2.51 -5.29
C GLU A 150 -15.29 -2.90 -4.32
N VAL A 151 -14.50 -1.92 -3.85
CA VAL A 151 -13.35 -2.18 -2.98
C VAL A 151 -13.68 -2.06 -1.49
N PHE A 152 -14.47 -1.06 -1.09
CA PHE A 152 -14.68 -0.73 0.33
C PHE A 152 -16.10 -0.93 0.83
N PHE A 153 -17.10 -0.93 -0.05
CA PHE A 153 -18.52 -0.92 0.35
C PHE A 153 -19.32 -2.05 -0.27
N ARG A 154 -18.68 -3.19 -0.58
CA ARG A 154 -19.40 -4.42 -0.88
C ARG A 154 -20.23 -4.78 0.35
N THR A 155 -21.53 -4.51 0.26
CA THR A 155 -22.50 -4.99 1.23
C THR A 155 -22.41 -6.50 1.26
N GLN A 156 -22.05 -7.06 2.42
CA GLN A 156 -22.30 -8.46 2.72
C GLN A 156 -23.81 -8.63 2.60
N ASN A 157 -24.29 -9.22 1.52
CA ASN A 157 -25.69 -9.57 1.38
C ASN A 157 -25.95 -10.78 2.31
N THR A 158 -26.04 -10.52 3.62
CA THR A 158 -26.47 -11.52 4.60
C THR A 158 -27.98 -11.71 4.46
N ALA A 159 -28.40 -12.47 3.46
CA ALA A 159 -29.76 -12.96 3.35
C ALA A 159 -29.75 -14.36 2.72
N ALA A 160 -29.81 -15.38 3.59
CA ALA A 160 -30.36 -16.75 3.42
C ALA A 160 -29.53 -17.74 4.27
N GLY A 161 -30.04 -18.43 5.30
CA GLY A 161 -31.40 -18.46 5.82
C GLY A 161 -31.42 -18.89 7.28
N ALA A 162 -32.07 -18.08 8.11
CA ALA A 162 -32.71 -18.57 9.31
C ALA A 162 -34.03 -19.19 8.86
N GLY A 163 -34.01 -20.48 8.55
CA GLY A 163 -35.22 -21.29 8.48
C GLY A 163 -35.79 -21.38 9.89
N VAL A 164 -36.73 -20.51 10.21
CA VAL A 164 -37.59 -20.65 11.38
C VAL A 164 -38.42 -21.91 11.16
N SER A 165 -38.19 -22.90 12.01
CA SER A 165 -39.04 -24.07 12.19
C SER A 165 -40.47 -23.62 12.47
N ALA A 166 -41.40 -24.08 11.65
CA ALA A 166 -42.84 -24.01 11.92
C ALA A 166 -43.49 -25.36 11.60
N ALA A 167 -44.15 -25.89 12.63
CA ALA A 167 -45.23 -26.87 12.63
C ALA A 167 -44.90 -28.36 12.39
N GLY A 168 -45.36 -29.19 13.33
CA GLY A 168 -45.56 -30.63 13.17
C GLY A 168 -45.35 -31.42 14.44
#